data_AF-A0A7X7KYC8-F1
#
_entry.id   AF-A0A7X7KYC8-F1
#
_cell.length_a   1.000
_cell.length_b   1.000
_cell.length_c   1.000
_cell.angle_alpha   90.00
_cell.angle_beta   90.00
_cell.angle_gamma   90.00
#
_symmetry.space_group_name_H-M   'P 1'
#
loop_
_entity.id
_entity.type
_entity.pdbx_description
1 polymer ?
#
loop_
_entity_poly.entity_id
_entity_poly.type
_entity_poly.pdbx_seq_one_letter_code
_entity_poly.pdbx_strand_id
1 'polypeptide(L)'
;MSLLLNLLMYAAVGGSEWYLALRRTLACARGERALMISIVFLENILGLWVLSNFVRDNDWLVAISYSLGGAMGAFLVNFKTKQPAAAGVGETMRHDARGQAEPLPAQASAANA
;
A
#
# COMPACT_ATOMS: atom_id res chain seq x y z
N MET A 1 -1.13 30.18 -4.63
CA MET A 1 -0.31 29.51 -3.59
C MET A 1 0.97 29.02 -4.26
N SER A 2 2.12 29.12 -3.59
CA SER A 2 3.41 28.78 -4.17
C SER A 2 3.44 27.35 -4.70
N LEU A 3 4.05 27.14 -5.88
CA LEU A 3 4.17 25.83 -6.54
C LEU A 3 4.71 24.74 -5.60
N LEU A 4 5.64 25.13 -4.71
CA LEU A 4 6.18 24.28 -3.65
C LEU A 4 5.11 23.75 -2.69
N LEU A 5 4.15 24.60 -2.31
CA LEU A 5 3.10 24.24 -1.36
C LEU A 5 2.11 23.27 -2.00
N ASN A 6 1.78 23.46 -3.28
CA ASN A 6 1.01 22.48 -4.05
C ASN A 6 1.75 21.15 -4.12
N LEU A 7 3.05 21.17 -4.44
CA LEU A 7 3.88 19.96 -4.51
C LEU A 7 3.86 19.19 -3.19
N LEU A 8 4.10 19.88 -2.08
CA LEU A 8 4.16 19.29 -0.74
C LEU A 8 2.80 18.74 -0.32
N MET A 9 1.71 19.44 -0.65
CA MET A 9 0.36 18.95 -0.41
C MET A 9 0.09 17.65 -1.18
N TYR A 10 0.40 17.57 -2.49
CA TYR A 10 0.19 16.35 -3.27
C TYR A 10 1.11 15.20 -2.85
N ALA A 11 2.35 15.49 -2.45
CA ALA A 11 3.24 14.50 -1.87
C ALA A 11 2.70 13.96 -0.53
N ALA A 12 2.16 14.84 0.33
CA ALA A 12 1.51 14.43 1.57
C ALA A 12 0.26 13.59 1.32
N VAL A 13 -0.54 13.91 0.29
CA VAL A 13 -1.70 13.13 -0.14
C VAL A 13 -1.28 11.74 -0.60
N GLY A 14 -0.27 11.64 -1.48
CA GLY A 14 0.25 10.34 -1.94
C GLY A 14 0.84 9.49 -0.81
N GLY A 15 1.54 10.12 0.14
CA GLY A 15 2.03 9.44 1.35
C GLY A 15 0.89 8.99 2.28
N SER A 16 -0.18 9.77 2.37
CA SER A 16 -1.35 9.45 3.18
C SER A 16 -2.15 8.28 2.58
N GLU A 17 -2.33 8.23 1.26
CA GLU A 17 -2.97 7.10 0.58
C GLU A 17 -2.16 5.81 0.75
N TRP A 18 -0.82 5.90 0.62
CA TRP A 18 0.04 4.76 0.95
C TRP A 18 -0.11 4.28 2.41
N TYR A 19 -0.19 5.21 3.37
CA TYR A 19 -0.38 4.87 4.78
C TYR A 19 -1.77 4.27 5.06
N LEU A 20 -2.81 4.79 4.42
CA LEU A 20 -4.16 4.23 4.50
C LEU A 20 -4.19 2.81 3.92
N ALA A 21 -3.51 2.56 2.79
CA ALA A 21 -3.38 1.23 2.21
C ALA A 21 -2.69 0.24 3.19
N LEU A 22 -1.66 0.66 3.93
CA LEU A 22 -1.06 -0.15 4.99
C LEU A 22 -2.03 -0.46 6.13
N ARG A 23 -2.77 0.57 6.59
CA ARG A 23 -3.77 0.42 7.66
C ARG A 23 -4.90 -0.51 7.24
N ARG A 24 -5.31 -0.49 5.97
CA ARG A 24 -6.27 -1.43 5.39
C ARG A 24 -5.77 -2.87 5.48
N THR A 25 -4.53 -3.14 5.09
CA THR A 25 -3.94 -4.48 5.18
C THR A 25 -3.86 -4.97 6.63
N LEU A 26 -3.53 -4.09 7.57
CA LEU A 26 -3.55 -4.42 9.00
C LEU A 26 -4.97 -4.68 9.54
N ALA A 27 -5.97 -3.93 9.08
CA ALA A 27 -7.38 -4.14 9.45
C ALA A 27 -7.91 -5.48 8.93
N CYS A 28 -7.52 -5.87 7.70
CA CYS A 28 -7.80 -7.20 7.16
C CYS A 28 -7.19 -8.30 8.04
N ALA A 29 -5.93 -8.14 8.48
CA ALA A 29 -5.27 -9.10 9.35
C ALA A 29 -5.92 -9.20 10.75
N ARG A 30 -6.52 -8.11 11.25
CA ARG A 30 -7.22 -8.07 12.55
C ARG A 30 -8.69 -8.49 12.48
N GLY A 31 -9.26 -8.63 11.27
CA GLY A 31 -10.68 -8.95 11.08
C GLY A 31 -11.65 -7.81 11.38
N GLU A 32 -11.16 -6.56 11.51
CA GLU A 32 -11.97 -5.38 11.86
C GLU A 32 -12.68 -4.83 10.61
N ARG A 33 -13.85 -5.39 10.29
CA ARG A 33 -14.62 -5.08 9.07
C ARG A 33 -15.02 -3.61 8.94
N ALA A 34 -15.43 -2.96 10.04
CA ALA A 34 -15.87 -1.56 10.01
C ALA A 34 -14.73 -0.60 9.64
N LEU A 35 -13.53 -0.87 10.14
CA LEU A 35 -12.33 -0.06 9.92
C LEU A 35 -11.79 -0.25 8.50
N MET A 36 -11.89 -1.47 7.95
CA MET A 36 -11.57 -1.73 6.54
C MET A 36 -12.46 -0.91 5.60
N ILE A 37 -13.77 -0.90 5.82
CA ILE A 37 -14.74 -0.23 4.94
C ILE A 37 -14.54 1.30 4.97
N SER A 38 -14.33 1.88 6.14
CA SER A 38 -14.10 3.33 6.26
C SER A 38 -12.80 3.78 5.59
N ILE A 39 -11.73 2.98 5.67
CA ILE A 39 -10.46 3.29 4.99
C ILE A 39 -10.62 3.25 3.46
N VAL A 40 -11.26 2.22 2.91
CA VAL A 40 -11.48 2.11 1.46
C VAL A 40 -12.34 3.26 0.93
N PHE A 41 -13.34 3.68 1.72
CA PHE A 41 -14.14 4.85 1.38
C PHE A 41 -13.31 6.15 1.32
N LEU A 42 -12.43 6.36 2.29
CA LEU A 42 -11.53 7.52 2.31
C LEU A 42 -10.51 7.49 1.17
N GLU A 43 -9.91 6.33 0.88
CA GLU A 43 -9.02 6.15 -0.29
C GLU A 43 -9.73 6.53 -1.58
N ASN A 44 -10.96 6.06 -1.80
CA ASN A 44 -11.69 6.38 -3.02
C ASN A 44 -11.98 7.88 -3.17
N ILE A 45 -12.31 8.59 -2.09
CA ILE A 45 -12.54 10.04 -2.15
C ILE A 45 -11.24 10.77 -2.46
N LEU A 46 -10.13 10.41 -1.80
CA LEU A 46 -8.82 11.02 -2.03
C LEU A 46 -8.32 10.78 -3.45
N GLY A 47 -8.38 9.53 -3.92
CA GLY A 47 -7.97 9.18 -5.28
C GLY A 47 -8.82 9.87 -6.35
N LEU A 48 -10.14 9.95 -6.16
CA LEU A 48 -11.02 10.70 -7.07
C LEU A 48 -10.75 12.19 -7.05
N TRP A 49 -10.40 12.76 -5.90
CA TRP A 49 -10.03 14.16 -5.79
C TRP A 49 -8.72 14.46 -6.53
N VAL A 50 -7.69 13.63 -6.36
CA VAL A 50 -6.43 13.75 -7.10
C VAL A 50 -6.67 13.59 -8.61
N LEU A 51 -7.46 12.60 -9.01
CA LEU A 51 -7.80 12.37 -10.41
C LEU A 51 -8.59 13.55 -11.01
N SER A 52 -9.57 14.09 -10.27
CA SER A 52 -10.34 15.25 -10.71
C SER A 52 -9.45 16.48 -10.90
N ASN A 53 -8.43 16.66 -10.06
CA ASN A 53 -7.51 17.77 -10.20
C ASN A 53 -6.54 17.55 -11.38
N PHE A 54 -6.08 16.31 -11.57
CA PHE A 54 -5.23 15.95 -12.71
C PHE A 54 -5.95 16.16 -14.05
N VAL A 55 -7.23 15.79 -14.15
CA VAL A 55 -8.01 15.98 -15.38
C VAL A 55 -8.26 17.46 -15.69
N ARG A 56 -8.47 18.30 -14.66
CA ARG A 56 -8.70 19.74 -14.83
C ARG A 56 -7.46 20.50 -15.26
N ASP A 57 -6.36 20.31 -14.53
CA ASP A 57 -5.18 21.16 -14.68
C ASP A 57 -4.09 20.50 -15.56
N ASN A 58 -4.20 19.19 -15.86
CA ASN A 58 -3.22 18.42 -16.65
C ASN A 58 -1.76 18.58 -16.15
N ASP A 59 -1.59 18.82 -14.85
CA ASP A 59 -0.29 19.06 -14.27
C ASP A 59 0.46 17.73 -14.03
N TRP A 60 1.38 17.42 -14.93
CA TRP A 60 2.27 16.27 -14.81
C TRP A 60 3.15 16.33 -13.57
N LEU A 61 3.51 17.53 -13.09
CA LEU A 61 4.26 17.70 -11.84
C LEU A 61 3.47 17.19 -10.63
N VAL A 62 2.15 17.37 -10.63
CA VAL A 62 1.28 16.91 -9.55
C VAL A 62 1.26 15.38 -9.50
N ALA A 63 1.14 14.71 -10.66
CA ALA A 63 1.17 13.25 -10.73
C ALA A 63 2.51 12.68 -10.27
N ILE A 64 3.63 13.30 -10.66
CA ILE A 64 4.97 12.90 -10.21
C ILE A 64 5.12 13.10 -8.70
N SER A 65 4.72 14.26 -8.18
CA SER A 65 4.79 14.55 -6.73
C SER A 65 3.94 13.60 -5.92
N TYR A 66 2.73 13.31 -6.41
CA TYR A 66 1.81 12.35 -5.83
C TYR A 66 2.42 10.95 -5.74
N SER A 67 2.97 10.44 -6.85
CA SER A 67 3.68 9.15 -6.88
C SER A 67 4.92 9.14 -5.99
N LEU A 68 5.66 10.26 -5.94
CA LEU A 68 6.84 10.41 -5.11
C LEU A 68 6.47 10.40 -3.62
N GLY A 69 5.35 11.00 -3.24
CA GLY A 69 4.80 10.96 -1.89
C GLY A 69 4.55 9.55 -1.39
N GLY A 70 3.94 8.70 -2.23
CA GLY A 70 3.73 7.28 -1.91
C GLY A 70 5.04 6.50 -1.77
N ALA A 71 5.97 6.71 -2.70
CA ALA A 71 7.30 6.08 -2.66
C ALA A 71 8.11 6.53 -1.43
N MET A 72 8.05 7.82 -1.07
CA MET A 72 8.67 8.37 0.13
C MET A 72 8.07 7.77 1.40
N GLY A 73 6.75 7.55 1.45
CA GLY A 73 6.10 6.86 2.56
C GLY A 73 6.71 5.48 2.79
N ALA A 74 6.80 4.66 1.74
CA ALA A 74 7.42 3.34 1.78
C ALA A 74 8.89 3.39 2.20
N PHE A 75 9.65 4.31 1.60
CA PHE A 75 11.06 4.51 1.89
C PHE A 75 11.30 4.89 3.35
N LEU A 76 10.50 5.79 3.92
CA LEU A 76 10.69 6.32 5.28
C LEU A 76 10.41 5.24 6.35
N VAL A 77 9.44 4.36 6.12
CA VAL A 77 9.23 3.18 6.98
C VAL A 77 10.38 2.19 6.87
N ASN A 78 10.90 1.96 5.67
CA ASN A 78 12.06 1.08 5.50
C ASN A 78 13.32 1.68 6.14
N PHE A 79 13.53 3.00 6.07
CA PHE A 79 14.67 3.68 6.70
C PHE A 79 14.65 3.64 8.22
N LYS A 80 13.46 3.73 8.83
CA LYS A 80 13.31 3.63 10.28
C LYS A 80 13.57 2.20 10.79
N THR A 81 13.50 1.22 9.90
CA THR A 81 13.66 -0.20 10.22
C THR A 81 15.01 -0.66 9.66
N LYS A 82 16.10 -0.63 10.43
CA LYS A 82 17.38 -1.23 9.99
C LYS A 82 17.12 -2.68 9.52
N GLN A 83 17.37 -2.92 8.23
CA GLN A 83 17.09 -4.11 7.37
C GLN A 83 17.14 -5.50 8.09
N PRO A 84 16.32 -6.50 7.68
CA PRO A 84 16.42 -7.12 6.36
C PRO A 84 15.17 -6.93 5.48
N ALA A 85 15.43 -6.86 4.16
CA ALA A 85 14.43 -7.00 3.13
C ALA A 85 13.84 -8.43 3.16
N ALA A 86 12.56 -8.58 3.51
CA ALA A 86 11.76 -9.75 3.17
C ALA A 86 10.27 -9.51 3.47
N ALA A 87 9.48 -9.31 2.42
CA ALA A 87 8.15 -9.88 2.27
C ALA A 87 7.72 -9.59 0.83
N GLY A 88 8.02 -10.53 -0.07
CA GLY A 88 7.64 -10.45 -1.46
C GLY A 88 6.13 -10.25 -1.59
N VAL A 89 5.73 -9.12 -2.16
CA VAL A 89 4.43 -9.02 -2.86
C VAL A 89 4.64 -9.76 -4.18
N GLY A 90 4.43 -11.05 -4.10
CA GLY A 90 4.70 -11.99 -5.18
C GLY A 90 4.39 -13.39 -4.70
N GLU A 91 3.24 -13.57 -4.06
CA GLU A 91 2.63 -14.88 -3.93
C GLU A 91 2.38 -15.34 -5.37
N THR A 92 3.34 -16.12 -5.87
CA THR A 92 3.24 -16.76 -7.17
C THR A 92 2.18 -17.84 -6.99
N MET A 93 0.91 -17.48 -7.17
CA MET A 93 -0.14 -18.45 -7.36
C MET A 93 0.23 -19.26 -8.60
N ARG A 94 0.83 -20.44 -8.40
CA ARG A 94 0.71 -21.48 -9.40
C ARG A 94 -0.74 -21.91 -9.40
N HIS A 95 -1.47 -21.48 -10.43
CA HIS A 95 -2.71 -22.11 -10.84
C HIS A 95 -2.39 -23.55 -11.25
N ASP A 96 -2.45 -24.48 -10.30
CA ASP A 96 -2.60 -25.88 -10.65
C ASP A 96 -4.03 -26.07 -11.18
N ALA A 97 -4.13 -26.67 -12.37
CA ALA A 97 -5.35 -26.80 -13.15
C ALA A 97 -6.42 -27.74 -12.52
N ARG A 98 -6.42 -27.94 -11.19
CA ARG A 98 -7.29 -28.92 -10.50
C ARG A 98 -7.88 -28.47 -9.16
N GLY A 99 -7.96 -27.17 -8.85
CA GLY A 99 -8.97 -26.62 -7.93
C GLY A 99 -9.14 -27.30 -6.55
N GLN A 100 -8.09 -27.87 -5.94
CA GLN A 100 -8.14 -28.40 -4.58
C GLN A 100 -7.02 -27.78 -3.73
N ALA A 101 -7.43 -27.03 -2.71
CA ALA A 101 -6.54 -26.55 -1.67
C ALA A 101 -6.25 -27.71 -0.70
N GLU A 102 -5.07 -28.33 -0.83
CA GLU A 102 -4.58 -29.28 0.16
C GLU A 102 -3.65 -28.55 1.15
N PRO A 103 -3.93 -28.54 2.46
CA PRO A 103 -3.01 -28.00 3.44
C PRO A 103 -1.81 -28.94 3.59
N LEU A 104 -0.60 -28.41 3.36
CA LEU A 104 0.66 -29.12 3.59
C LEU A 104 0.72 -29.68 5.02
N PRO A 105 1.05 -30.97 5.23
CA PRO A 105 1.25 -31.50 6.57
C PRO A 105 2.49 -30.83 7.18
N ALA A 106 2.32 -30.30 8.39
CA ALA A 106 3.40 -29.75 9.20
C ALA A 106 4.50 -30.81 9.36
N GLN A 107 5.60 -30.65 8.63
CA GLN A 107 6.81 -31.42 8.88
C GLN A 107 7.38 -30.95 10.21
N ALA A 108 7.02 -31.68 11.26
CA ALA A 108 7.71 -31.69 12.54
C ALA A 108 9.18 -32.05 12.28
N SER A 109 10.07 -31.07 12.35
CA SER A 109 11.51 -31.32 12.41
C SER A 109 11.82 -31.87 13.80
N ALA A 110 11.71 -33.19 13.92
CA ALA A 110 12.26 -33.96 15.02
C ALA A 110 13.80 -34.03 14.88
N ALA A 111 14.45 -33.86 16.03
CA ALA A 111 15.78 -34.31 16.43
C ALA A 111 16.63 -35.12 15.41
N ASN A 112 17.90 -34.76 15.23
CA ASN A 112 19.03 -35.42 15.91
C ASN A 112 20.42 -34.95 15.41
N ALA A 113 21.37 -35.07 16.35
CA ALA A 113 22.83 -35.19 16.23
C ALA A 113 23.65 -33.92 15.97
#